data_AF-A0A3D0CFM0-F1
#
_entry.id   AF-A0A3D0CFM0-F1
#
_cell.length_a   1.000
_cell.length_b   1.000
_cell.length_c   1.000
_cell.angle_alpha   90.00
_cell.angle_beta   90.00
_cell.angle_gamma   90.00
#
_symmetry.space_group_name_H-M   'P 1'
#
loop_
_entity.id
_entity.type
_entity.pdbx_description
1 polymer ?
#
loop_
_entity_poly.entity_id
_entity_poly.type
_entity_poly.pdbx_seq_one_letter_code
_entity_poly.pdbx_strand_id
1 'polypeptide(L)'
;MAKNTFTPELLEKHFTKNEWKKGARIFQANGVKTCALDGEVIRGVVISERSQESSYLTRLVFDGKYSDIASYCDCYVGRDCKHGSALAQCFIHEHFDQNSIATSEKVIDKWLDRFQAQPSRYQP
;
A
#
# COMPACT_ATOMS: atom_id res chain seq x y z
N MET A 1 -10.34 18.19 -4.64
CA MET A 1 -9.86 16.81 -4.39
C MET A 1 -8.87 16.89 -3.25
N ALA A 2 -9.08 16.14 -2.16
CA ALA A 2 -8.14 16.13 -1.04
C ALA A 2 -6.77 15.68 -1.54
N LYS A 3 -5.72 16.45 -1.24
CA LYS A 3 -4.36 16.09 -1.63
C LYS A 3 -3.99 14.86 -0.81
N ASN A 4 -3.78 13.72 -1.47
CA ASN A 4 -3.54 12.46 -0.77
C ASN A 4 -2.13 12.50 -0.15
N THR A 5 -2.07 12.76 1.16
CA THR A 5 -0.80 12.95 1.88
C THR A 5 -0.04 11.63 2.09
N PHE A 6 -0.75 10.51 2.07
CA PHE A 6 -0.19 9.17 2.20
C PHE A 6 0.28 8.66 0.84
N THR A 7 1.58 8.80 0.54
CA THR A 7 2.16 8.16 -0.66
C THR A 7 2.53 6.70 -0.38
N PRO A 8 2.58 5.83 -1.41
CA PRO A 8 3.01 4.45 -1.26
C PRO A 8 4.40 4.33 -0.63
N GLU A 9 5.34 5.19 -1.02
CA GLU A 9 6.71 5.17 -0.49
C GLU A 9 6.77 5.55 0.99
N LEU A 10 5.93 6.50 1.42
CA LEU A 10 5.83 6.89 2.83
C LEU A 10 5.30 5.72 3.66
N LEU A 11 4.21 5.12 3.19
CA LEU A 11 3.57 3.98 3.86
C LEU A 11 4.51 2.77 3.94
N GLU A 12 5.21 2.43 2.85
CA GLU A 12 6.13 1.29 2.82
C GLU A 12 7.35 1.51 3.72
N LYS A 13 7.96 2.70 3.68
CA LYS A 13 9.17 3.01 4.48
C LYS A 13 8.92 3.02 5.98
N HIS A 14 7.71 3.35 6.41
CA HIS A 14 7.37 3.42 7.83
C HIS A 14 7.44 2.05 8.53
N PHE A 15 7.05 0.98 7.84
CA PHE A 15 7.09 -0.36 8.41
C PHE A 15 8.43 -1.05 8.17
N THR A 16 8.83 -1.89 9.13
CA THR A 16 9.97 -2.78 8.89
C THR A 16 9.66 -3.75 7.74
N LYS A 17 10.68 -4.18 6.99
CA LYS A 17 10.52 -5.16 5.90
C LYS A 17 9.78 -6.44 6.34
N ASN A 18 9.98 -6.86 7.59
CA ASN A 18 9.32 -8.03 8.15
C ASN A 18 7.83 -7.77 8.38
N GLU A 19 7.46 -6.66 9.04
CA GLU A 19 6.06 -6.31 9.26
C GLU A 19 5.34 -6.03 7.94
N TRP A 20 6.04 -5.43 6.96
CA TRP A 20 5.53 -5.26 5.60
C TRP A 20 5.17 -6.59 4.93
N LYS A 21 6.09 -7.56 4.99
CA LYS A 21 5.85 -8.92 4.47
C LYS A 21 4.73 -9.63 5.22
N LYS A 22 4.59 -9.43 6.53
CA LYS A 22 3.48 -10.01 7.32
C LYS A 22 2.14 -9.37 6.96
N GLY A 23 2.09 -8.04 6.83
CA GLY A 23 0.92 -7.30 6.40
C GLY A 23 0.45 -7.73 5.01
N ALA A 24 1.39 -8.01 4.11
CA ALA A 24 1.09 -8.48 2.75
C ALA A 24 0.32 -9.80 2.76
N ARG A 25 0.68 -10.74 3.64
CA ARG A 25 -0.05 -12.01 3.77
C ARG A 25 -1.50 -11.79 4.25
N ILE A 26 -1.71 -10.86 5.16
CA ILE A 26 -3.04 -10.52 5.66
C ILE A 26 -3.87 -9.88 4.55
N PHE A 27 -3.30 -8.91 3.83
CA PHE A 27 -3.97 -8.24 2.72
C PHE A 27 -4.35 -9.23 1.61
N GLN A 28 -3.40 -10.07 1.16
CA GLN A 28 -3.65 -11.11 0.13
C GLN A 28 -4.67 -12.16 0.55
N ALA A 29 -4.81 -12.42 1.86
CA ALA A 29 -5.85 -13.29 2.41
C ALA A 29 -7.21 -12.59 2.59
N ASN A 30 -7.42 -11.40 2.00
CA ASN A 30 -8.61 -10.56 2.18
C ASN A 30 -8.91 -10.26 3.66
N GLY A 31 -7.86 -10.10 4.46
CA GLY A 31 -7.95 -9.87 5.90
C GLY A 31 -8.27 -8.44 6.31
N VAL A 32 -8.35 -7.48 5.37
CA VAL A 32 -8.76 -6.10 5.64
C VAL A 32 -10.25 -5.97 5.33
N LYS A 33 -11.08 -5.76 6.37
CA LYS A 33 -12.53 -5.64 6.24
C LYS A 33 -12.96 -4.27 5.74
N THR A 34 -12.28 -3.22 6.20
CA THR A 34 -12.57 -1.83 5.84
C THR A 34 -11.27 -1.04 5.73
N CYS A 35 -11.24 -0.12 4.76
CA CYS A 35 -10.21 0.89 4.59
C CYS A 35 -10.91 2.20 4.22
N ALA A 36 -10.63 3.28 4.94
CA ALA A 36 -11.21 4.59 4.67
C ALA A 36 -10.22 5.69 5.04
N LEU A 37 -10.16 6.72 4.21
CA LEU A 37 -9.43 7.96 4.49
C LEU A 37 -10.36 8.98 5.13
N ASP A 38 -10.02 9.42 6.32
CA ASP A 38 -10.72 10.45 7.10
C ASP A 38 -9.75 11.57 7.46
N GLY A 39 -9.67 12.58 6.59
CA GLY A 39 -8.71 13.67 6.70
C GLY A 39 -7.25 13.17 6.64
N GLU A 40 -6.54 13.30 7.76
CA GLU A 40 -5.14 12.88 7.91
C GLU A 40 -5.00 11.49 8.55
N VAL A 41 -6.08 10.69 8.52
CA VAL A 41 -6.10 9.37 9.14
C VAL A 41 -6.66 8.33 8.18
N ILE A 42 -5.88 7.30 7.88
CA ILE A 42 -6.39 6.06 7.29
C ILE A 42 -6.91 5.20 8.43
N ARG A 43 -8.18 4.81 8.39
CA ARG A 43 -8.81 3.94 9.39
C ARG A 43 -9.29 2.65 8.74
N GLY A 44 -9.27 1.57 9.50
CA GLY A 44 -9.76 0.30 9.01
C GLY A 44 -9.86 -0.76 10.09
N VAL A 45 -10.44 -1.89 9.70
CA VAL A 45 -10.60 -3.07 10.53
C VAL A 45 -9.87 -4.22 9.87
N VAL A 46 -8.94 -4.84 10.61
CA VAL A 46 -8.08 -5.92 10.09
C VAL A 46 -8.27 -7.18 10.93
N ILE A 47 -8.50 -8.31 10.29
CA ILE A 47 -8.78 -9.60 10.92
C ILE A 47 -7.47 -10.20 11.48
N SER A 48 -7.59 -10.92 12.59
CA SER A 48 -6.50 -11.72 13.15
C SER A 48 -6.18 -12.92 12.25
N GLU A 49 -4.90 -13.11 11.92
CA GLU A 49 -4.43 -14.33 11.23
C GLU A 49 -4.72 -15.62 12.02
N ARG A 50 -4.92 -15.53 13.34
CA ARG A 50 -5.14 -16.71 14.21
C ARG A 50 -6.61 -17.07 14.40
N SER A 51 -7.51 -16.12 14.20
CA SER A 51 -8.95 -16.33 14.39
C SER A 51 -9.72 -15.33 13.52
N GLN A 52 -10.57 -15.83 12.63
CA GLN A 52 -11.39 -14.99 11.76
C GLN A 52 -12.48 -14.21 12.52
N GLU A 53 -12.76 -14.60 13.76
CA GLU A 53 -13.74 -13.94 14.63
C GLU A 53 -13.15 -12.71 15.34
N SER A 54 -11.83 -12.64 15.48
CA SER A 54 -11.15 -11.50 16.09
C SER A 54 -10.71 -10.51 15.02
N SER A 55 -11.07 -9.24 15.19
CA SER A 55 -10.60 -8.15 14.35
C SER A 55 -10.12 -6.97 15.17
N TYR A 56 -9.18 -6.23 14.60
CA TYR A 56 -8.47 -5.16 15.26
C TYR A 56 -8.74 -3.82 14.58
N LEU A 57 -9.12 -2.82 15.38
CA LEU A 57 -9.22 -1.44 14.94
C LEU A 57 -7.80 -0.91 14.67
N THR A 58 -7.56 -0.52 13.43
CA THR A 58 -6.25 -0.12 12.96
C THR A 58 -6.34 1.26 12.32
N ARG A 59 -5.37 2.13 12.60
CA ARG A 59 -5.30 3.47 12.00
C ARG A 59 -3.87 3.90 11.73
N LEU A 60 -3.67 4.62 10.62
CA LEU A 60 -2.44 5.30 10.26
C LEU A 60 -2.71 6.79 10.27
N VAL A 61 -1.98 7.54 11.09
CA VAL A 61 -2.16 8.98 11.26
C VAL A 61 -0.97 9.67 10.63
N PHE A 62 -1.19 10.65 9.75
CA PHE A 62 -0.11 11.47 9.23
C PHE A 62 0.33 12.49 10.29
N ASP A 63 1.63 12.57 10.57
CA ASP A 63 2.22 13.59 11.41
C ASP A 63 2.94 14.63 10.55
N GLY A 64 2.26 15.75 10.31
CA GLY A 64 2.78 16.85 9.50
C GLY A 64 4.06 17.50 10.04
N LYS A 65 4.41 17.31 11.32
CA LYS A 65 5.67 17.88 11.87
C LYS A 65 6.89 17.10 11.41
N TYR A 66 6.78 15.78 11.31
CA TYR A 66 7.88 14.90 10.94
C TYR A 66 7.78 14.42 9.50
N SER A 67 6.70 14.75 8.79
CA SER A 67 6.38 14.19 7.47
C SER A 67 6.43 12.66 7.48
N ASP A 68 6.00 12.08 8.60
CA ASP A 68 5.96 10.64 8.84
C ASP A 68 4.53 10.24 9.21
N ILE A 69 4.29 8.95 9.39
CA ILE A 69 3.05 8.41 9.89
C ILE A 69 3.23 7.81 11.28
N ALA A 70 2.13 7.65 11.99
CA ALA A 70 2.07 6.86 13.21
C ALA A 70 1.03 5.75 13.03
N SER A 71 1.47 4.50 13.16
CA SER A 71 0.60 3.34 13.07
C SER A 71 0.11 2.90 14.44
N TYR A 72 -1.21 2.78 14.60
CA TYR A 72 -1.87 2.30 15.81
C TYR A 72 -2.81 1.14 15.50
N CYS A 73 -2.85 0.17 16.40
CA CYS A 73 -3.68 -1.01 16.35
C CYS A 73 -4.06 -1.41 17.77
N ASP A 74 -5.28 -1.89 18.00
CA ASP A 74 -5.72 -2.41 19.30
C ASP A 74 -5.33 -3.89 19.54
N CYS A 75 -4.46 -4.45 18.69
CA CYS A 75 -3.85 -5.75 18.93
C CYS A 75 -2.80 -5.69 20.06
N TYR A 76 -2.37 -6.84 20.56
CA TYR A 76 -1.35 -6.94 21.63
C TYR A 76 -0.02 -6.23 21.31
N VAL A 77 0.35 -6.09 20.03
CA VAL A 77 1.58 -5.39 19.61
C VAL A 77 1.40 -3.86 19.65
N GLY A 78 0.19 -3.36 19.42
CA GLY A 78 -0.15 -1.94 19.57
C GLY A 78 0.28 -1.03 18.41
N ARG A 79 1.56 -0.99 18.06
CA ARG A 79 2.11 -0.06 17.04
C ARG A 79 2.90 -0.77 15.97
N ASP A 80 2.96 -0.14 14.80
CA ASP A 80 3.79 -0.54 13.64
C ASP A 80 3.71 -2.03 13.29
N CYS A 81 2.57 -2.64 13.60
CA CYS A 81 2.36 -4.06 13.49
C CYS A 81 1.90 -4.45 12.08
N LYS A 82 1.98 -5.75 11.77
CA LYS A 82 1.43 -6.35 10.55
C LYS A 82 0.02 -5.89 10.16
N HIS A 83 -0.88 -5.60 11.11
CA HIS A 83 -2.22 -5.11 10.79
C HIS A 83 -2.19 -3.69 10.24
N GLY A 84 -1.36 -2.81 10.83
CA GLY A 84 -1.10 -1.47 10.30
C GLY A 84 -0.52 -1.53 8.89
N SER A 85 0.43 -2.42 8.67
CA SER A 85 0.99 -2.64 7.34
C SER A 85 -0.03 -3.18 6.33
N ALA A 86 -0.89 -4.11 6.74
CA ALA A 86 -1.95 -4.64 5.88
C ALA A 86 -2.93 -3.52 5.47
N LEU A 87 -3.29 -2.64 6.40
CA LEU A 87 -4.13 -1.49 6.12
C LEU A 87 -3.46 -0.51 5.14
N ALA A 88 -2.16 -0.24 5.30
CA ALA A 88 -1.38 0.56 4.35
C ALA A 88 -1.41 -0.06 2.94
N GLN A 89 -1.20 -1.36 2.82
CA GLN A 89 -1.23 -2.05 1.52
C GLN A 89 -2.62 -2.02 0.88
N CYS A 90 -3.68 -2.19 1.66
CA CYS A 90 -5.07 -2.02 1.19
C CYS A 90 -5.29 -0.62 0.63
N PHE A 91 -4.85 0.40 1.36
CA PHE A 91 -4.97 1.79 0.94
C PHE A 91 -4.23 2.07 -0.37
N ILE A 92 -2.99 1.60 -0.49
CA ILE A 92 -2.20 1.71 -1.72
C ILE A 92 -2.94 1.06 -2.89
N HIS A 93 -3.42 -0.17 -2.68
CA HIS A 93 -4.11 -0.91 -3.72
C HIS A 93 -5.39 -0.19 -4.20
N GLU A 94 -6.20 0.30 -3.26
CA GLU A 94 -7.46 1.01 -3.57
C GLU A 94 -7.24 2.36 -4.25
N HIS A 95 -6.21 3.12 -3.87
CA HIS A 95 -6.04 4.52 -4.28
C HIS A 95 -4.99 4.73 -5.38
N PHE A 96 -4.06 3.78 -5.55
CA PHE A 96 -2.95 3.90 -6.50
C PHE A 96 -2.94 2.75 -7.52
N ASP A 97 -3.25 1.52 -7.11
CA ASP A 97 -3.23 0.38 -8.04
C ASP A 97 -4.50 0.24 -8.89
N GLN A 98 -5.65 0.82 -8.50
CA GLN A 98 -6.84 0.82 -9.37
C GLN A 98 -6.65 1.64 -10.67
N ASN A 99 -5.64 2.52 -10.71
CA ASN A 99 -5.21 3.21 -11.94
C ASN A 99 -4.13 2.43 -12.73
N SER A 100 -3.71 1.25 -12.26
CA SER A 100 -2.65 0.39 -12.83
C SER A 100 -3.07 -0.44 -14.06
N ILE A 101 -4.22 -0.13 -14.68
CA ILE A 101 -4.35 -0.41 -16.13
C ILE A 101 -3.37 0.50 -16.90
N ALA A 102 -2.94 1.63 -16.32
CA ALA A 102 -1.79 2.37 -16.79
C ALA A 102 -0.52 1.82 -16.14
N THR A 103 0.05 0.81 -16.80
CA THR A 103 1.48 0.47 -16.67
C THR A 103 2.29 1.76 -16.57
N SER A 104 3.17 1.92 -15.57
CA SER A 104 3.95 3.16 -15.41
C SER A 104 4.59 3.57 -16.75
N GLU A 105 4.51 4.84 -17.15
CA GLU A 105 5.07 5.31 -18.43
C GLU A 105 6.50 4.79 -18.65
N LYS A 106 7.32 4.73 -17.60
CA LYS A 106 8.69 4.17 -17.63
C LYS A 106 8.77 2.72 -18.09
N VAL A 107 7.77 1.90 -17.77
CA VAL A 107 7.68 0.50 -18.21
C VAL A 107 7.14 0.42 -19.64
N ILE A 108 6.22 1.31 -20.02
CA ILE A 108 5.76 1.45 -21.42
C ILE A 108 6.91 1.90 -22.32
N ASP A 109 7.63 2.96 -21.96
CA ASP A 109 8.78 3.49 -22.72
C ASP A 109 9.86 2.42 -22.89
N LYS A 110 10.22 1.74 -21.79
CA LYS A 110 11.19 0.64 -21.84
C LYS A 110 10.71 -0.56 -22.68
N TRP A 111 9.40 -0.77 -22.78
CA TRP A 111 8.81 -1.78 -23.64
C TRP A 111 8.78 -1.32 -25.11
N LEU A 112 8.39 -0.07 -25.39
CA LEU A 112 8.37 0.54 -26.73
C LEU A 112 9.76 0.66 -27.35
N ASP A 113 10.77 1.04 -26.57
CA ASP A 113 12.17 1.09 -27.01
C ASP A 113 12.67 -0.27 -27.52
N ARG A 114 12.12 -1.38 -26.99
CA ARG A 114 12.47 -2.73 -27.45
C ARG A 114 11.85 -3.08 -28.80
N PHE A 115 10.76 -2.42 -29.22
CA PHE A 115 10.16 -2.63 -30.55
C PHE A 115 10.86 -1.82 -31.64
N GLN A 116 11.42 -0.66 -31.32
CA GLN A 116 12.11 0.19 -32.29
C GLN A 116 13.45 -0.40 -32.75
N ALA A 117 13.99 -1.39 -32.04
CA ALA A 117 15.27 -2.03 -32.35
C ALA A 117 15.19 -3.19 -33.38
N GLN A 118 14.23 -3.18 -34.31
CA GLN A 118 14.36 -3.99 -35.53
C GLN A 118 15.05 -3.18 -36.62
N PRO A 119 16.33 -3.45 -36.95
CA PRO A 119 16.94 -2.86 -38.13
C PRO A 119 16.18 -3.35 -39.37
N SER A 120 15.79 -2.40 -40.23
CA SER A 120 15.14 -2.70 -41.51
C SER A 120 16.01 -3.66 -42.32
N ARG A 121 15.52 -4.89 -42.56
CA ARG A 121 16.22 -5.93 -43.34
C ARG A 121 16.30 -5.65 -44.84
N TYR A 122 15.86 -4.47 -45.29
CA TYR A 122 15.94 -4.07 -46.68
C TYR A 122 16.67 -2.73 -46.76
N GLN A 123 17.88 -2.78 -47.33
CA GLN A 123 18.54 -1.60 -47.90
C GLN A 123 17.97 -1.35 -49.32
N PRO A 124 17.96 -0.09 -49.79
CA PRO A 124 17.37 0.31 -51.06
C PRO A 124 17.99 -0.38 -52.29
#